data_AF-A0A1M7S518-F1
#
_entry.id   AF-A0A1M7S518-F1
#
_cell.length_a   1.000
_cell.length_b   1.000
_cell.length_c   1.000
_cell.angle_alpha   90.00
_cell.angle_beta   90.00
_cell.angle_gamma   90.00
#
_symmetry.space_group_name_H-M   'P 1'
#
loop_
_entity.id
_entity.type
_entity.pdbx_description
1 polymer ?
#
loop_
_entity_poly.entity_id
_entity_poly.type
_entity_poly.pdbx_seq_one_letter_code
_entity_poly.pdbx_strand_id
1 'polypeptide(L)'
;MIIMSEKVHSHQHHHHHHTKAVLNRLSRAIGHLESVKRMVEEEKDCSEVLIQLSAVIAALNNTGKVILKDHIEHCIVDAWDHGNEEAMENLHKAIDRFIK
;
A
#
# COMPACT_ATOMS: atom_id res chain seq x y z
N MET A 1 -41.34 -3.82 -0.16
CA MET A 1 -40.54 -3.50 -1.37
C MET A 1 -39.37 -2.67 -0.92
N ILE A 2 -38.19 -3.29 -0.90
CA ILE A 2 -36.93 -2.70 -0.47
C ILE A 2 -36.47 -1.73 -1.56
N ILE A 3 -36.19 -0.47 -1.21
CA ILE A 3 -35.30 0.37 -2.01
C ILE A 3 -34.19 0.83 -1.06
N MET A 4 -33.07 0.10 -1.13
CA MET A 4 -31.81 0.47 -0.53
C MET A 4 -31.30 1.71 -1.28
N SER A 5 -31.33 2.87 -0.63
CA SER A 5 -30.64 4.06 -1.11
C SER A 5 -29.15 3.86 -0.86
N GLU A 6 -28.42 3.57 -1.94
CA GLU A 6 -26.96 3.52 -1.95
C GLU A 6 -26.39 4.86 -1.48
N LYS A 7 -25.86 4.88 -0.26
CA LYS A 7 -24.95 5.95 0.19
C LYS A 7 -23.62 5.75 -0.52
N VAL A 8 -23.45 6.38 -1.67
CA VAL A 8 -22.13 6.60 -2.27
C VAL A 8 -21.43 7.66 -1.41
N HIS A 9 -20.60 7.24 -0.47
CA HIS A 9 -19.82 8.14 0.37
C HIS A 9 -18.46 8.43 -0.30
N SER A 10 -18.28 9.70 -0.64
CA SER A 10 -17.08 10.28 -1.22
C SER A 10 -15.94 10.17 -0.22
N HIS A 11 -15.07 9.17 -0.35
CA HIS A 11 -13.78 9.21 0.33
C HIS A 11 -13.04 10.46 -0.14
N GLN A 12 -12.87 11.42 0.76
CA GLN A 12 -12.06 12.59 0.53
C GLN A 12 -10.65 12.09 0.17
N HIS A 13 -10.23 12.30 -1.08
CA HIS A 13 -8.91 11.89 -1.55
C HIS A 13 -7.86 12.78 -0.88
N HIS A 14 -7.44 12.41 0.34
CA HIS A 14 -6.41 13.14 1.05
C HIS A 14 -5.11 13.05 0.25
N HIS A 15 -4.54 14.22 -0.05
CA HIS A 15 -3.31 14.35 -0.79
C HIS A 15 -2.17 13.78 0.07
N HIS A 16 -1.62 12.60 -0.27
CA HIS A 16 -0.57 11.98 0.53
C HIS A 16 0.60 12.97 0.71
N HIS A 17 0.87 13.38 1.94
CA HIS A 17 2.01 14.25 2.27
C HIS A 17 3.34 13.63 1.80
N HIS A 18 3.40 12.29 1.71
CA HIS A 18 4.55 11.54 1.18
C HIS A 18 4.38 11.01 -0.26
N THR A 19 3.44 11.55 -1.07
CA THR A 19 3.16 11.09 -2.45
C THR A 19 4.46 10.87 -3.25
N LYS A 20 5.35 11.86 -3.28
CA LYS A 20 6.61 11.79 -4.03
C LYS A 20 7.56 10.71 -3.51
N ALA A 21 7.63 10.53 -2.19
CA ALA A 21 8.48 9.51 -1.59
C ALA A 21 7.97 8.10 -1.88
N VAL A 22 6.65 7.89 -1.83
CA VAL A 22 6.00 6.63 -2.22
C VAL A 22 6.24 6.33 -3.69
N LEU A 23 5.98 7.30 -4.58
CA LEU A 23 6.25 7.16 -6.02
C LEU A 23 7.70 6.78 -6.30
N ASN A 24 8.66 7.45 -5.66
CA ASN A 24 10.09 7.13 -5.83
C ASN A 24 10.45 5.72 -5.34
N ARG A 25 9.76 5.18 -4.34
CA ARG A 25 9.98 3.80 -3.87
C ARG A 25 9.38 2.79 -4.84
N LEU A 26 8.18 3.06 -5.34
CA LEU A 26 7.53 2.24 -6.36
C LEU A 26 8.37 2.18 -7.65
N SER A 27 8.88 3.31 -8.13
CA SER A 27 9.77 3.34 -9.31
C SER A 27 11.02 2.46 -9.13
N ARG A 28 11.62 2.43 -7.93
CA ARG A 28 12.75 1.54 -7.63
C ARG A 28 12.33 0.07 -7.62
N ALA A 29 11.20 -0.25 -7.00
CA ALA A 29 10.68 -1.62 -6.98
C ALA A 29 10.38 -2.14 -8.40
N ILE A 30 9.83 -1.28 -9.27
CA ILE A 30 9.63 -1.59 -10.70
C ILE A 30 10.96 -1.91 -11.38
N GLY A 31 11.98 -1.08 -11.21
CA GLY A 31 13.31 -1.33 -11.80
C GLY A 31 13.95 -2.64 -11.32
N HIS A 32 13.77 -2.99 -10.03
CA HIS A 32 14.23 -4.29 -9.51
C HIS A 32 13.45 -5.45 -10.13
N LEU A 33 12.12 -5.33 -10.25
CA LEU A 33 11.29 -6.36 -10.87
C LEU A 33 11.62 -6.57 -12.35
N GLU A 34 11.89 -5.49 -13.09
CA GLU A 34 12.40 -5.58 -14.46
C GLU A 34 13.74 -6.32 -14.53
N SER A 35 14.60 -6.15 -13.53
CA SER A 35 15.85 -6.91 -13.44
C SER A 35 15.60 -8.39 -13.20
N VAL A 36 14.70 -8.74 -12.28
CA VAL A 36 14.29 -10.13 -12.06
C VAL A 36 13.74 -10.75 -13.34
N LYS A 37 12.89 -10.03 -14.07
CA LYS A 37 12.37 -10.49 -15.36
C LYS A 37 13.50 -10.81 -16.35
N ARG A 38 14.48 -9.91 -16.51
CA ARG A 38 15.65 -10.16 -17.38
C ARG A 38 16.46 -11.37 -16.94
N MET A 39 16.66 -11.56 -15.63
CA MET A 39 17.37 -12.75 -15.13
C MET A 39 16.67 -14.05 -15.52
N VAL A 40 15.34 -14.08 -15.54
CA VAL A 40 14.56 -15.23 -16.01
C VAL A 40 14.70 -15.41 -17.51
N GLU A 41 14.61 -14.33 -18.30
CA GLU A 41 14.80 -14.36 -19.76
C GLU A 41 16.21 -14.83 -20.16
N GLU A 42 17.21 -14.53 -19.33
CA GLU A 42 18.61 -14.93 -19.51
C GLU A 42 18.95 -16.30 -18.89
N GLU A 43 17.95 -17.05 -18.41
CA GLU A 43 18.13 -18.38 -17.79
C GLU A 43 19.16 -18.40 -16.64
N LYS A 44 19.18 -17.34 -15.80
CA LYS A 44 20.05 -17.27 -14.61
C LYS A 44 19.69 -18.33 -13.57
N ASP A 45 20.63 -18.59 -12.65
CA ASP A 45 20.45 -19.53 -11.55
C ASP A 45 19.20 -19.20 -10.73
N CYS A 46 18.37 -20.20 -10.47
CA CYS A 46 17.11 -20.04 -9.75
C CYS A 46 17.31 -19.44 -8.36
N SER A 47 18.42 -19.76 -7.68
CA SER A 47 18.71 -19.23 -6.34
C SER A 47 18.98 -17.73 -6.40
N GLU A 48 19.72 -17.26 -7.41
CA GLU A 48 19.98 -15.84 -7.63
C GLU A 48 18.69 -15.07 -7.97
N VAL A 49 17.83 -15.64 -8.82
CA VAL A 49 16.52 -15.08 -9.15
C VAL A 49 15.66 -14.96 -7.89
N LEU A 50 15.61 -15.99 -7.05
CA LEU A 50 14.85 -15.98 -5.80
C LEU A 50 15.37 -14.93 -4.81
N ILE A 51 16.69 -14.76 -4.72
CA ILE A 51 17.29 -13.70 -3.88
C ILE A 51 16.85 -12.32 -4.37
N GLN A 52 16.93 -12.03 -5.67
CA GLN A 52 16.51 -10.73 -6.21
C GLN A 52 15.01 -10.51 -6.08
N LEU A 53 14.19 -11.53 -6.30
CA LEU A 53 12.75 -11.45 -6.10
C LEU A 53 12.40 -11.15 -4.63
N SER A 54 13.12 -11.73 -3.67
CA SER A 54 12.94 -11.42 -2.25
C SER A 54 13.22 -9.94 -1.92
N ALA A 55 14.20 -9.32 -2.61
CA ALA A 55 14.50 -7.91 -2.48
C ALA A 55 13.36 -7.02 -3.02
N VAL A 56 12.70 -7.44 -4.10
CA VAL A 56 11.49 -6.76 -4.62
C VAL A 56 10.37 -6.80 -3.57
N ILE A 57 10.09 -7.99 -3.01
CA ILE A 57 9.06 -8.17 -1.97
C ILE A 57 9.36 -7.27 -0.76
N ALA A 58 10.62 -7.24 -0.29
CA ALA A 58 11.03 -6.38 0.81
C ALA A 58 10.82 -4.88 0.49
N ALA A 59 11.12 -4.44 -0.74
CA ALA A 59 10.89 -3.06 -1.17
C ALA A 59 9.40 -2.69 -1.19
N LEU A 60 8.54 -3.60 -1.65
CA LEU A 60 7.09 -3.42 -1.66
C LEU A 60 6.54 -3.34 -0.22
N ASN A 61 6.95 -4.26 0.66
CA ASN A 61 6.55 -4.26 2.07
C ASN A 61 6.96 -2.94 2.77
N ASN A 62 8.17 -2.46 2.53
CA ASN A 62 8.63 -1.19 3.10
C ASN A 62 7.89 0.03 2.54
N THR A 63 7.42 -0.04 1.29
CA THR A 63 6.60 1.00 0.68
C THR A 63 5.20 1.01 1.29
N GLY A 64 4.58 -0.16 1.39
CA GLY A 64 3.27 -0.33 2.01
C GLY A 64 3.24 0.12 3.47
N LYS A 65 4.30 -0.15 4.26
CA LYS A 65 4.43 0.37 5.64
C LYS A 65 4.37 1.89 5.72
N VAL A 66 4.94 2.60 4.76
CA VAL A 66 4.86 4.07 4.72
C VAL A 66 3.47 4.55 4.37
N ILE A 67 2.83 3.93 3.38
CA ILE A 67 1.44 4.25 3.03
C ILE A 67 0.50 4.00 4.22
N LEU A 68 0.69 2.87 4.91
CA LEU A 68 -0.11 2.52 6.09
C LEU A 68 0.11 3.50 7.23
N LYS A 69 1.36 3.90 7.49
CA LYS A 69 1.67 4.91 8.50
C LYS A 69 0.96 6.22 8.21
N ASP A 70 1.06 6.71 6.96
CA ASP A 70 0.33 7.91 6.54
C ASP A 70 -1.17 7.75 6.76
N HIS A 71 -1.74 6.59 6.43
CA HIS A 71 -3.17 6.34 6.62
C HIS A 71 -3.58 6.35 8.10
N ILE A 72 -2.81 5.71 8.98
CA ILE A 72 -3.02 5.72 10.44
C ILE A 72 -3.02 7.16 10.97
N GLU A 73 -2.01 7.95 10.61
CA GLU A 73 -1.86 9.33 11.11
C GLU A 73 -3.08 10.20 10.75
N HIS A 74 -3.62 10.07 9.54
CA HIS A 74 -4.81 10.83 9.12
C HIS A 74 -6.10 10.29 9.77
N CYS A 75 -6.33 8.99 9.77
CA CYS A 75 -7.57 8.41 10.31
C CYS A 75 -7.71 8.60 11.82
N ILE A 76 -6.61 8.56 12.59
CA ILE A 76 -6.65 8.82 14.04
C ILE A 76 -6.99 10.29 14.32
N VAL A 77 -6.41 11.23 13.57
CA VAL A 77 -6.72 12.66 13.72
C VAL A 77 -8.18 12.92 13.41
N ASP A 78 -8.71 12.38 12.32
CA ASP A 78 -10.11 12.55 11.94
C ASP A 78 -11.07 11.91 12.97
N ALA A 79 -10.73 10.72 13.48
CA ALA A 79 -11.53 10.03 14.49
C ALA A 79 -11.55 10.76 15.84
N TRP A 80 -10.42 11.33 16.26
CA TRP A 80 -10.31 12.10 17.49
C TRP A 80 -11.09 13.41 17.41
N ASP A 81 -10.91 14.17 16.34
CA ASP A 81 -11.50 15.51 16.23
C ASP A 81 -13.01 15.48 15.91
N HIS A 82 -13.48 14.44 15.20
CA HIS A 82 -14.86 14.38 14.69
C HIS A 82 -15.69 13.21 15.22
N GLY A 83 -15.14 12.37 16.11
CA GLY A 83 -15.84 11.19 16.64
C GLY A 83 -16.19 10.16 15.54
N ASN A 84 -15.39 10.09 14.48
CA ASN A 84 -15.71 9.34 13.28
C ASN A 84 -15.37 7.84 13.42
N GLU A 85 -16.31 7.05 13.94
CA GLU A 85 -16.18 5.59 14.08
C GLU A 85 -15.91 4.87 12.75
N GLU A 86 -16.39 5.41 11.63
CA GLU A 86 -16.18 4.85 10.28
C GLU A 86 -14.70 4.94 9.85
N ALA A 87 -14.00 6.01 10.24
CA ALA A 87 -12.56 6.16 9.98
C ALA A 87 -11.74 5.07 10.69
N MET A 88 -12.13 4.71 11.92
CA MET A 88 -11.49 3.63 12.68
C MET A 88 -11.77 2.25 12.07
N GLU A 89 -12.99 2.00 11.60
CA GLU A 89 -13.30 0.73 10.93
C GLU A 89 -12.51 0.56 9.62
N ASN A 90 -12.40 1.62 8.82
CA ASN A 90 -11.59 1.61 7.60
C ASN A 90 -10.11 1.38 7.89
N LEU A 91 -9.60 1.97 8.97
CA LEU A 91 -8.23 1.75 9.43
C LEU A 91 -7.98 0.27 9.79
N HIS A 92 -8.87 -0.35 10.57
CA HIS A 92 -8.78 -1.77 10.92
C HIS A 92 -8.77 -2.66 9.66
N LYS A 93 -9.65 -2.39 8.70
CA LYS A 93 -9.69 -3.14 7.42
C LYS A 93 -8.40 -3.00 6.62
N ALA A 94 -7.80 -1.81 6.60
CA ALA A 94 -6.53 -1.57 5.91
C ALA A 94 -5.37 -2.34 6.56
N ILE A 95 -5.30 -2.36 7.89
CA ILE A 95 -4.30 -3.11 8.65
C ILE A 95 -4.43 -4.62 8.40
N ASP A 96 -5.65 -5.16 8.51
CA ASP A 96 -5.91 -6.61 8.31
C ASP A 96 -5.51 -7.10 6.92
N ARG A 97 -5.71 -6.26 5.89
CA ARG A 97 -5.32 -6.58 4.51
C ARG A 97 -3.82 -6.49 4.28
N PHE A 98 -3.13 -5.63 5.03
CA PHE A 98 -1.70 -5.40 4.85
C PHE A 98 -0.82 -6.40 5.62
N ILE A 99 -1.32 -6.95 6.72
CA ILE A 99 -0.60 -7.92 7.56
C ILE A 99 -0.75 -9.37 7.05
N LYS A 100 -1.81 -9.68 6.31
CA LYS A 100 -2.02 -10.98 5.64
C LYS A 100 -1.04 -11.19 4.49
#